data_AF-A0A1G5M607-F1
#
_entry.id   AF-A0A1G5M607-F1
#
_cell.length_a   1.000
_cell.length_b   1.000
_cell.length_c   1.000
_cell.angle_alpha   90.00
_cell.angle_beta   90.00
_cell.angle_gamma   90.00
#
_symmetry.space_group_name_H-M   'P 1'
#
loop_
_entity.id
_entity.type
_entity.pdbx_description
1 polymer ?
#
loop_
_entity_poly.entity_id
_entity_poly.type
_entity_poly.pdbx_seq_one_letter_code
_entity_poly.pdbx_strand_id
1 'polypeptide(L)'
;MQNDTGSILTYQYELLTILDGKASCLLSFNAILLAALSIWLGYIPLNFLHLSLDFVFILLLLSSLCLLRVIHLKWSDDDRTAPELDEARHIRSNYYLFAWRVTAAGTLIVILVSSIHTIGTALTAIDRCDGACARLFDQSIFGNLDYADR
;
A
#
# COMPACT_ATOMS: atom_id res chain seq x y z
N MET A 1 40.07 -18.30 17.98
CA MET A 1 39.16 -17.16 17.72
C MET A 1 38.74 -17.06 16.24
N GLN A 2 38.64 -18.17 15.51
CA GLN A 2 38.23 -18.18 14.09
C GLN A 2 36.74 -18.53 13.87
N ASN A 3 36.00 -18.84 14.94
CA ASN A 3 34.62 -19.33 14.87
C ASN A 3 33.54 -18.24 14.97
N ASP A 4 33.91 -17.01 15.38
CA ASP A 4 32.94 -15.93 15.64
C ASP A 4 32.60 -15.10 14.40
N THR A 5 33.51 -14.96 13.44
CA THR A 5 33.26 -14.13 12.24
C THR A 5 32.27 -14.81 11.29
N GLY A 6 32.37 -16.13 11.13
CA GLY A 6 31.45 -16.90 10.28
C GLY A 6 30.01 -16.95 10.81
N SER A 7 29.85 -16.98 12.15
CA SER A 7 28.53 -16.96 12.78
C SER A 7 27.85 -15.59 12.65
N ILE A 8 28.60 -14.49 12.81
CA ILE A 8 28.07 -13.12 12.63
C ILE A 8 27.62 -12.87 11.19
N LEU A 9 28.41 -13.31 10.20
CA LEU A 9 28.07 -13.15 8.79
C LEU A 9 26.78 -13.90 8.44
N THR A 10 26.67 -15.16 8.88
CA THR A 10 25.50 -16.02 8.66
C THR A 10 24.24 -15.40 9.27
N TYR A 11 24.34 -14.87 10.49
CA TYR A 11 23.23 -14.21 11.16
C TYR A 11 22.74 -12.96 10.41
N GLN A 12 23.66 -12.14 9.88
CA GLN A 12 23.28 -10.95 9.10
C GLN A 12 22.56 -11.32 7.80
N TYR A 13 23.00 -12.38 7.11
CA TYR A 13 22.31 -12.91 5.94
C TYR A 13 20.91 -13.45 6.27
N GLU A 14 20.74 -14.10 7.41
CA GLU A 14 19.43 -14.58 7.87
C GLU A 14 18.47 -13.40 8.10
N LEU A 15 18.93 -12.35 8.79
CA LEU A 15 18.13 -11.13 9.02
C LEU A 15 17.73 -10.43 7.72
N LEU A 16 18.66 -10.30 6.78
CA LEU A 16 18.37 -9.74 5.46
C LEU A 16 17.35 -10.60 4.71
N THR A 17 17.46 -11.93 4.80
CA THR A 17 16.50 -12.86 4.18
C THR A 17 15.10 -12.73 4.77
N ILE A 18 14.99 -12.55 6.09
CA ILE A 18 13.71 -12.26 6.74
C ILE A 18 13.12 -10.94 6.23
N LEU A 19 13.95 -9.90 6.10
CA LEU A 19 13.52 -8.60 5.58
C LEU A 19 13.02 -8.71 4.13
N ASP A 20 13.70 -9.50 3.30
CA ASP A 20 13.27 -9.82 1.93
C ASP A 20 11.92 -10.52 1.87
N GLY A 21 11.72 -11.54 2.72
CA GLY A 21 10.45 -12.24 2.81
C GLY A 21 9.30 -11.31 3.18
N LYS A 22 9.53 -10.41 4.14
CA LYS A 22 8.55 -9.39 4.53
C LYS A 22 8.28 -8.39 3.40
N ALA A 23 9.32 -7.91 2.73
CA ALA A 23 9.20 -6.96 1.63
C ALA A 23 8.44 -7.57 0.44
N SER A 24 8.73 -8.83 0.10
CA SER A 24 8.03 -9.56 -0.96
C SER A 24 6.55 -9.78 -0.62
N CYS A 25 6.24 -10.13 0.64
CA CYS A 25 4.85 -10.30 1.08
C CYS A 25 4.07 -8.98 0.96
N LEU A 26 4.65 -7.88 1.44
CA LEU A 26 4.01 -6.56 1.36
C LEU A 26 3.87 -6.07 -0.09
N LEU A 27 4.83 -6.37 -0.95
CA LEU A 27 4.76 -6.05 -2.39
C LEU A 27 3.61 -6.81 -3.07
N SER A 28 3.45 -8.09 -2.78
CA SER A 28 2.31 -8.89 -3.27
C SER A 28 0.98 -8.33 -2.80
N PHE A 29 0.88 -7.94 -1.52
CA PHE A 29 -0.30 -7.27 -0.99
C PHE A 29 -0.61 -5.96 -1.74
N ASN A 30 0.39 -5.12 -1.95
CA ASN A 30 0.23 -3.87 -2.70
C ASN A 30 -0.20 -4.12 -4.15
N ALA A 31 0.34 -5.15 -4.80
CA ALA A 31 -0.04 -5.50 -6.17
C ALA A 31 -1.52 -5.91 -6.27
N ILE A 32 -2.01 -6.72 -5.33
CA ILE A 32 -3.43 -7.12 -5.25
C ILE A 32 -4.30 -5.88 -5.02
N LEU A 33 -3.92 -5.01 -4.09
CA LEU A 33 -4.68 -3.81 -3.77
C LEU A 33 -4.70 -2.80 -4.93
N LEU A 34 -3.57 -2.59 -5.60
CA LEU A 34 -3.48 -1.77 -6.80
C LEU A 34 -4.37 -2.32 -7.93
N ALA A 35 -4.37 -3.63 -8.15
CA ALA A 35 -5.23 -4.26 -9.16
C ALA A 35 -6.72 -4.04 -8.84
N ALA A 36 -7.13 -4.23 -7.58
CA ALA A 36 -8.49 -3.96 -7.14
C ALA A 36 -8.88 -2.48 -7.31
N LEU A 37 -7.98 -1.56 -6.95
CA LEU A 37 -8.19 -0.12 -7.13
C LEU A 37 -8.28 0.28 -8.60
N SER A 38 -7.47 -0.29 -9.49
CA SER A 38 -7.56 -0.03 -10.93
C SER A 38 -8.91 -0.44 -11.52
N ILE A 39 -9.45 -1.59 -11.09
CA ILE A 39 -10.79 -2.02 -11.49
C ILE A 39 -11.84 -1.03 -10.98
N TRP A 40 -11.72 -0.59 -9.72
CA TRP A 40 -12.68 0.33 -9.12
C TRP A 40 -12.64 1.72 -9.76
N LEU A 41 -11.44 2.27 -10.00
CA LEU A 41 -11.23 3.54 -10.71
C LEU A 41 -11.78 3.51 -12.14
N GLY A 42 -11.72 2.36 -12.82
CA GLY A 42 -12.30 2.20 -14.16
C GLY A 42 -13.83 2.32 -14.20
N TYR A 43 -14.51 2.17 -13.06
CA TYR A 43 -15.95 2.24 -12.93
C TYR A 43 -16.46 3.59 -12.37
N ILE A 44 -15.62 4.37 -11.68
CA ILE A 44 -16.02 5.61 -11.01
C ILE A 44 -15.83 6.83 -11.91
N PRO A 45 -16.84 7.71 -12.09
CA PRO A 45 -16.68 8.96 -12.84
C PRO A 45 -15.71 9.91 -12.14
N LEU A 46 -15.13 10.86 -12.88
CA LEU A 46 -14.18 11.84 -12.32
C LEU A 46 -14.86 12.76 -11.29
N ASN A 47 -14.73 12.40 -10.01
CA ASN A 47 -15.24 13.14 -8.86
C ASN A 47 -14.27 13.05 -7.66
N PHE A 48 -14.68 13.50 -6.48
CA PHE A 48 -13.83 13.48 -5.28
C PHE A 48 -13.51 12.06 -4.79
N LEU A 49 -14.42 11.10 -5.00
CA LEU A 49 -14.15 9.69 -4.74
C LEU A 49 -13.03 9.17 -5.64
N HIS A 50 -13.08 9.47 -6.96
CA HIS A 50 -12.03 9.10 -7.91
C HIS A 50 -10.67 9.68 -7.48
N LEU A 51 -10.62 10.98 -7.15
CA LEU A 51 -9.39 11.65 -6.71
C LEU A 51 -8.83 11.03 -5.41
N SER A 52 -9.70 10.64 -4.48
CA SER A 52 -9.29 9.99 -3.23
C SER A 52 -8.66 8.63 -3.50
N LEU A 53 -9.21 7.85 -4.44
CA LEU A 53 -8.66 6.56 -4.83
C LEU A 53 -7.35 6.71 -5.64
N ASP A 54 -7.23 7.73 -6.51
CA ASP A 54 -5.98 8.07 -7.19
C ASP A 54 -4.86 8.38 -6.20
N PHE A 55 -5.18 9.16 -5.16
CA PHE A 55 -4.20 9.45 -4.11
C PHE A 55 -3.70 8.17 -3.43
N VAL A 56 -4.60 7.25 -3.10
CA VAL A 56 -4.19 5.96 -2.54
C VAL A 56 -3.39 5.12 -3.53
N PHE A 57 -3.78 5.10 -4.80
CA PHE A 57 -3.06 4.41 -5.86
C PHE A 57 -1.59 4.88 -5.94
N ILE A 58 -1.37 6.20 -5.90
CA ILE A 58 -0.03 6.80 -5.87
C ILE A 58 0.75 6.38 -4.62
N LEU A 59 0.13 6.40 -3.44
CA LEU A 59 0.79 5.96 -2.20
C LEU A 59 1.25 4.50 -2.29
N LEU A 60 0.40 3.60 -2.79
CA LEU A 60 0.73 2.19 -2.94
C LEU A 60 1.81 1.95 -4.01
N LEU A 61 1.82 2.73 -5.10
CA LEU A 61 2.91 2.72 -6.07
C LEU A 61 4.24 3.15 -5.43
N LEU A 62 4.26 4.27 -4.70
CA LEU A 62 5.45 4.75 -4.01
C LEU A 62 5.98 3.71 -3.01
N SER A 63 5.09 3.10 -2.24
CA SER A 63 5.45 1.99 -1.35
C SER A 63 6.05 0.81 -2.12
N SER A 64 5.44 0.42 -3.23
CA SER A 64 5.91 -0.70 -4.06
C SER A 64 7.29 -0.44 -4.64
N LEU A 65 7.58 0.78 -5.08
CA LEU A 65 8.92 1.19 -5.54
C LEU A 65 9.97 1.08 -4.43
N CYS A 66 9.63 1.49 -3.20
CA CYS A 66 10.52 1.31 -2.05
C CYS A 66 10.77 -0.17 -1.74
N LEU A 67 9.76 -1.04 -1.83
CA LEU A 67 9.90 -2.48 -1.59
C LEU A 67 10.72 -3.17 -2.68
N LEU A 68 10.54 -2.78 -3.95
CA LEU A 68 11.39 -3.25 -5.04
C LEU A 68 12.86 -2.88 -4.81
N ARG A 69 13.13 -1.68 -4.28
CA ARG A 69 14.49 -1.28 -3.89
C ARG A 69 15.05 -2.14 -2.76
N VAL A 70 14.23 -2.52 -1.78
CA VAL A 70 14.63 -3.45 -0.71
C VAL A 70 15.03 -4.81 -1.30
N ILE A 71 14.24 -5.35 -2.23
CA ILE A 71 14.48 -6.68 -2.81
C ILE A 71 15.66 -6.66 -3.79
N HIS A 72 15.78 -5.65 -4.65
CA HIS A 72 16.84 -5.55 -5.67
C HIS A 72 18.25 -5.65 -5.06
N LEU A 73 18.47 -5.06 -3.88
CA LEU A 73 19.74 -5.09 -3.16
C LEU A 73 20.17 -6.50 -2.68
N LYS A 74 19.28 -7.48 -2.64
CA LYS A 74 19.61 -8.89 -2.36
C LYS A 74 20.25 -9.58 -3.58
N TRP A 75 19.91 -9.14 -4.78
CA TRP A 75 20.31 -9.79 -6.04
C TRP A 75 21.57 -9.17 -6.66
N SER A 76 22.07 -8.06 -6.12
CA SER A 76 23.44 -7.63 -6.42
C SER A 76 24.37 -8.60 -5.69
N ASP A 77 24.92 -9.56 -6.43
CA ASP A 77 26.00 -10.44 -5.97
C ASP A 77 27.07 -9.60 -5.30
N ASP A 78 27.43 -9.94 -4.07
CA ASP A 78 28.45 -9.16 -3.39
C ASP A 78 29.11 -9.99 -2.30
N ASP A 79 30.43 -10.17 -2.45
CA ASP A 79 31.38 -10.61 -1.44
C ASP A 79 31.48 -9.56 -0.30
N ARG A 80 30.34 -9.12 0.22
CA ARG A 80 30.24 -8.06 1.22
C ARG A 80 30.81 -8.51 2.56
N THR A 81 31.57 -7.61 3.15
CA THR A 81 32.08 -7.74 4.51
C THR A 81 30.94 -7.57 5.53
N ALA A 82 31.15 -8.05 6.76
CA ALA A 82 30.14 -7.93 7.83
C ALA A 82 29.67 -6.47 8.10
N PRO A 83 30.53 -5.43 8.07
CA PRO A 83 30.09 -4.03 8.19
C PRO A 83 29.19 -3.57 7.04
N GLU A 84 29.49 -3.96 5.80
CA GLU A 84 28.69 -3.58 4.62
C GLU A 84 27.31 -4.25 4.64
N LEU A 85 27.23 -5.49 5.13
CA LEU A 85 25.95 -6.17 5.36
C LEU A 85 25.10 -5.47 6.42
N ASP A 86 25.73 -4.96 7.48
CA ASP A 86 25.04 -4.24 8.55
C ASP A 86 24.51 -2.88 8.07
N GLU A 87 25.31 -2.14 7.31
CA GLU A 87 24.89 -0.89 6.66
C GLU A 87 23.74 -1.12 5.68
N ALA A 88 23.88 -2.13 4.81
CA ALA A 88 22.82 -2.51 3.88
C ALA A 88 21.52 -2.88 4.64
N ARG A 89 21.62 -3.61 5.75
CA ARG A 89 20.47 -3.95 6.60
C ARG A 89 19.79 -2.71 7.15
N HIS A 90 20.55 -1.73 7.66
CA HIS A 90 20.01 -0.49 8.18
C HIS A 90 19.27 0.32 7.10
N ILE A 91 19.90 0.50 5.93
CA ILE A 91 19.29 1.23 4.80
C ILE A 91 18.01 0.53 4.35
N ARG A 92 18.04 -0.78 4.15
CA ARG A 92 16.90 -1.58 3.70
C ARG A 92 15.76 -1.58 4.72
N SER A 93 16.08 -1.62 6.01
CA SER A 93 15.09 -1.56 7.09
C SER A 93 14.36 -0.21 7.10
N ASN A 94 15.06 0.89 6.83
CA ASN A 94 14.45 2.22 6.73
C ASN A 94 13.49 2.31 5.53
N TYR A 95 13.89 1.80 4.36
CA TYR A 95 13.00 1.73 3.19
C TYR A 95 11.77 0.87 3.45
N TYR A 96 11.95 -0.30 4.07
CA TYR A 96 10.84 -1.18 4.44
C TYR A 96 9.89 -0.49 5.42
N LEU A 97 10.41 0.17 6.46
CA LEU A 97 9.59 0.86 7.45
C LEU A 97 8.78 1.99 6.82
N PHE A 98 9.39 2.78 5.94
CA PHE A 98 8.69 3.81 5.19
C PHE A 98 7.59 3.23 4.31
N ALA A 99 7.91 2.21 3.50
CA ALA A 99 6.94 1.52 2.64
C ALA A 99 5.77 0.94 3.43
N TRP A 100 6.04 0.29 4.57
CA TRP A 100 5.02 -0.25 5.45
C TRP A 100 4.09 0.83 5.99
N ARG A 101 4.62 1.98 6.44
CA ARG A 101 3.79 3.11 6.91
C ARG A 101 2.92 3.68 5.81
N VAL A 102 3.48 3.85 4.61
CA VAL A 102 2.74 4.36 3.44
C VAL A 102 1.63 3.39 3.04
N THR A 103 1.93 2.08 3.00
CA THR A 103 0.93 1.04 2.72
C THR A 103 -0.18 1.06 3.76
N ALA A 104 0.16 1.08 5.05
CA ALA A 104 -0.82 1.12 6.14
C ALA A 104 -1.73 2.35 6.06
N ALA A 105 -1.16 3.53 5.79
CA ALA A 105 -1.92 4.76 5.59
C ALA A 105 -2.85 4.66 4.36
N GLY A 106 -2.34 4.17 3.23
CA GLY A 106 -3.13 3.96 2.02
C GLY A 106 -4.30 2.99 2.27
N THR A 107 -4.04 1.83 2.88
CA THR A 107 -5.09 0.85 3.23
C THR A 107 -6.14 1.44 4.15
N LEU A 108 -5.73 2.23 5.16
CA LEU A 108 -6.69 2.90 6.05
C LEU A 108 -7.59 3.88 5.28
N ILE A 109 -7.03 4.65 4.34
CA ILE A 109 -7.81 5.56 3.50
C ILE A 109 -8.80 4.77 2.63
N VAL A 110 -8.39 3.66 1.99
CA VAL A 110 -9.31 2.81 1.21
C VAL A 110 -10.46 2.31 2.08
N ILE A 111 -10.16 1.81 3.29
CA ILE A 111 -11.18 1.30 4.22
C ILE A 111 -12.18 2.41 4.56
N LEU A 112 -11.71 3.62 4.87
CA LEU A 112 -12.57 4.76 5.19
C LEU A 112 -13.43 5.18 3.99
N VAL A 113 -12.82 5.35 2.82
CA VAL A 113 -13.51 5.72 1.58
C VAL A 113 -14.55 4.67 1.21
N SER A 114 -14.20 3.38 1.27
CA SER A 114 -15.10 2.26 1.02
C SER A 114 -16.25 2.18 2.03
N SER A 115 -15.98 2.46 3.31
CA SER A 115 -17.01 2.50 4.34
C SER A 115 -17.99 3.64 4.12
N ILE A 116 -17.49 4.85 3.82
CA ILE A 116 -18.32 6.03 3.51
C ILE A 116 -19.19 5.75 2.29
N HIS A 117 -18.60 5.21 1.22
CA HIS A 117 -19.33 4.86 0.01
C HIS A 117 -20.41 3.82 0.29
N THR A 118 -20.08 2.70 0.93
CA THR A 118 -21.04 1.63 1.27
C THR A 118 -22.20 2.14 2.12
N ILE A 119 -21.93 2.98 3.14
CA ILE A 119 -22.97 3.56 3.99
C ILE A 119 -23.87 4.50 3.17
N GLY A 120 -23.30 5.34 2.30
CA GLY A 120 -24.05 6.22 1.43
C GLY A 120 -24.97 5.50 0.47
N THR A 121 -24.46 4.45 -0.16
CA THR A 121 -25.23 3.56 -1.03
C THR A 121 -26.39 2.94 -0.27
N ALA A 122 -26.15 2.40 0.92
CA ALA A 122 -27.19 1.81 1.75
C ALA A 122 -28.27 2.82 2.17
N LEU A 123 -27.88 4.03 2.60
CA LEU A 123 -28.81 5.09 3.01
C LEU A 123 -29.66 5.60 1.85
N THR A 124 -29.07 5.71 0.65
CA THR A 124 -29.81 6.08 -0.56
C THR A 124 -30.79 4.99 -0.95
N ALA A 125 -30.39 3.71 -0.85
CA ALA A 125 -31.24 2.58 -1.23
C ALA A 125 -32.49 2.40 -0.36
N ILE A 126 -32.53 2.99 0.84
CA ILE A 126 -33.67 2.95 1.75
C ILE A 126 -34.42 4.29 1.83
N ASP A 127 -34.16 5.22 0.90
CA ASP A 127 -34.76 6.56 0.84
C ASP A 127 -34.61 7.36 2.14
N ARG A 128 -33.44 7.23 2.80
CA ARG A 128 -33.11 7.97 4.05
C ARG A 128 -31.96 8.95 3.89
N CYS A 129 -31.49 9.18 2.67
CA CYS A 129 -30.37 10.07 2.40
C CYS A 129 -30.86 11.49 2.06
N ASP A 130 -31.24 12.26 3.09
CA ASP A 130 -31.74 13.63 2.93
C ASP A 130 -30.72 14.70 3.34
N GLY A 131 -30.95 15.94 2.87
CA GLY A 131 -30.27 17.14 3.36
C GLY A 131 -28.75 17.15 3.18
N ALA A 132 -28.00 16.88 4.25
CA ALA A 132 -26.55 16.81 4.21
C ALA A 132 -26.03 15.52 3.56
N CYS A 133 -26.77 14.40 3.71
CA CYS A 133 -26.43 13.13 3.07
C CYS A 133 -26.56 13.25 1.54
N ALA A 134 -27.70 13.76 1.06
CA ALA A 134 -27.93 13.99 -0.37
C ALA A 134 -26.85 14.88 -1.00
N ARG A 135 -26.41 15.93 -0.30
CA ARG A 135 -25.31 16.80 -0.77
C ARG A 135 -23.97 16.08 -0.82
N LEU A 136 -23.66 15.24 0.18
CA LEU A 136 -22.39 14.52 0.23
C LEU A 136 -22.29 13.44 -0.87
N PHE A 137 -23.39 12.73 -1.15
CA PHE A 137 -23.45 11.66 -2.17
C PHE A 137 -23.92 12.16 -3.54
N ASP A 138 -23.97 13.48 -3.73
CA ASP A 138 -24.14 14.07 -5.06
C ASP A 138 -23.04 13.57 -6.01
N GLN A 139 -23.39 13.41 -7.29
CA GLN A 139 -22.47 12.90 -8.33
C GLN A 139 -21.17 13.69 -8.43
N SER A 140 -21.19 15.00 -8.13
CA SER A 140 -20.02 15.86 -8.17
C SER A 140 -19.06 15.67 -6.99
N ILE A 141 -19.51 15.09 -5.87
CA ILE A 141 -18.70 14.92 -4.65
C ILE A 141 -18.29 13.45 -4.53
N PHE A 142 -19.08 12.60 -3.86
CA PHE A 142 -18.76 11.17 -3.74
C PHE A 142 -19.39 10.33 -4.85
N GLY A 143 -20.53 10.77 -5.37
CA GLY A 143 -21.40 9.99 -6.25
C GLY A 143 -21.95 8.71 -5.60
N ASN A 144 -23.12 8.30 -6.08
CA ASN A 144 -23.66 6.98 -5.78
C ASN A 144 -23.76 6.23 -7.11
N LEU A 145 -22.82 5.31 -7.34
CA LEU A 145 -22.62 4.65 -8.64
C LEU A 145 -23.85 3.83 -9.06
N ASP A 146 -24.57 3.29 -8.07
CA ASP A 146 -25.75 2.44 -8.31
C ASP A 146 -27.02 3.22 -8.71
N TYR A 147 -26.99 4.55 -8.60
CA TYR A 147 -28.15 5.42 -8.84
C TYR A 147 -27.91 6.48 -9.93
N ALA A 148 -26.79 6.43 -10.64
CA ALA A 148 -26.45 7.42 -11.67
C ALA A 148 -27.42 7.43 -12.89
N ASP A 149 -28.17 6.34 -13.10
CA ASP A 149 -29.05 6.13 -14.27
C ASP A 149 -30.56 6.01 -13.93
N ARG A 150 -30.99 6.49 -12.75
CA ARG A 150 -32.43 6.65 -12.43
C ARG A 150 -32.80 8.12 -12.32
#